data_AF-A0A1J3ESG2-F1
#
_entry.id   AF-A0A1J3ESG2-F1
#
_cell.length_a   1.000
_cell.length_b   1.000
_cell.length_c   1.000
_cell.angle_alpha   90.00
_cell.angle_beta   90.00
_cell.angle_gamma   90.00
#
_symmetry.space_group_name_H-M   'P 1'
#
loop_
_entity.id
_entity.type
_entity.pdbx_description
1 polymer ?
#
loop_
_entity_poly.entity_id
_entity_poly.type
_entity_poly.pdbx_seq_one_letter_code
_entity_poly.pdbx_strand_id
1 'polypeptide(L)'
;EPLDPNSAQSIVQYGEFNARTRNKHATGYSLVYNQQYPGENGLKNYTSGIIHHVQLTGLKPNTLYQYRCGEDPSSSAMSNAYYLRTMPKSTSDDYPRRIVVAGDLGLTYNTSTVLTHILSNHPDLVVLIGGFSYADTYLANKTKLDCSSCY
;
A
#
# COMPACT_ATOMS: atom_id res chain seq x y z
N GLU A 1 -14.28 18.31 5.58
CA GLU A 1 -13.07 18.90 6.20
C GLU A 1 -12.01 17.82 6.34
N PRO A 2 -10.72 18.16 6.34
CA PRO A 2 -9.66 17.18 6.57
C PRO A 2 -9.80 16.53 7.94
N LEU A 3 -9.53 15.24 8.03
CA LEU A 3 -9.49 14.52 9.30
C LEU A 3 -8.26 14.92 10.12
N ASP A 4 -8.34 14.85 11.45
CA ASP A 4 -7.16 14.95 12.31
C ASP A 4 -6.37 13.64 12.24
N PRO A 5 -5.15 13.62 11.69
CA PRO A 5 -4.36 12.39 11.60
C PRO A 5 -4.04 11.78 12.97
N ASN A 6 -4.05 12.56 14.05
CA ASN A 6 -3.77 12.06 15.40
C ASN A 6 -4.98 11.42 16.09
N SER A 7 -6.16 11.46 15.45
CA SER A 7 -7.39 10.87 16.00
C SER A 7 -7.41 9.34 16.00
N ALA A 8 -6.46 8.69 15.30
CA ALA A 8 -6.31 7.24 15.28
C ALA A 8 -4.81 6.85 15.35
N GLN A 9 -4.50 5.87 16.18
CA GLN A 9 -3.14 5.35 16.32
C GLN A 9 -2.73 4.49 15.10
N SER A 10 -1.42 4.41 14.86
CA SER A 10 -0.84 3.62 13.77
C SER A 10 -0.09 2.42 14.35
N ILE A 11 -0.76 1.28 14.57
CA ILE A 11 -0.18 0.11 15.21
C ILE A 11 -0.13 -1.09 14.26
N VAL A 12 0.97 -1.83 14.31
CA VAL A 12 1.08 -3.17 13.73
C VAL A 12 1.47 -4.17 14.81
N GLN A 13 0.66 -5.21 14.97
CA GLN A 13 1.02 -6.40 15.73
C GLN A 13 1.54 -7.47 14.77
N TYR A 14 2.71 -8.04 15.02
CA TYR A 14 3.34 -8.99 14.10
C TYR A 14 4.18 -10.06 14.81
N GLY A 15 4.37 -11.20 14.15
CA GLY A 15 5.14 -12.32 14.67
C GLY A 15 5.59 -13.27 13.57
N GLU A 16 6.65 -14.04 13.84
CA GLU A 16 7.06 -15.12 12.93
C GLU A 16 5.94 -16.15 12.84
N PHE A 17 5.54 -16.51 11.62
CA PHE A 17 4.47 -17.48 11.41
C PHE A 17 4.85 -18.84 12.00
N ASN A 18 3.94 -19.46 12.76
CA ASN A 18 4.13 -20.71 13.50
C ASN A 18 5.24 -20.70 14.58
N ALA A 19 5.80 -19.55 14.93
CA ALA A 19 6.72 -19.48 16.07
C ALA A 19 5.95 -19.44 17.39
N ARG A 20 6.51 -20.07 18.44
CA ARG A 20 5.97 -19.99 19.81
C ARG A 20 6.32 -18.67 20.53
N THR A 21 6.88 -17.71 19.81
CA THR A 21 7.28 -16.41 20.35
C THR A 21 6.08 -15.51 20.53
N ARG A 22 6.13 -14.62 21.54
CA ARG A 22 5.12 -13.57 21.69
C ARG A 22 5.14 -12.65 20.47
N ASN A 23 3.95 -12.22 20.05
CA ASN A 23 3.80 -11.18 19.04
C ASN A 23 4.46 -9.88 19.53
N LYS A 24 5.13 -9.20 18.60
CA LYS A 24 5.69 -7.87 18.78
C LYS A 24 4.67 -6.83 18.35
N HIS A 25 4.87 -5.61 18.80
CA HIS A 25 4.12 -4.44 18.37
C HIS A 25 5.09 -3.40 17.81
N ALA A 26 4.67 -2.69 16.77
CA ALA A 26 5.32 -1.51 16.26
C ALA A 26 4.29 -0.40 16.14
N THR A 27 4.70 0.82 16.46
CA THR A 27 3.93 2.03 16.25
C THR A 27 4.54 2.82 15.09
N GLY A 28 3.73 3.67 14.46
CA GLY A 28 4.16 4.53 13.39
C GLY A 28 3.48 5.89 13.44
N TYR A 29 3.38 6.53 12.28
CA TYR A 29 2.76 7.85 12.15
C TYR A 29 1.65 7.83 11.12
N SER A 30 0.81 8.87 11.19
CA SER A 30 -0.33 9.06 10.30
C SER A 30 -0.30 10.44 9.63
N LEU A 31 -0.95 10.55 8.48
CA LEU A 31 -1.09 11.80 7.75
C LEU A 31 -2.41 11.84 6.96
N VAL A 32 -2.78 13.04 6.50
CA VAL A 32 -3.87 13.28 5.56
C VAL A 32 -3.32 14.18 4.45
N TYR A 33 -3.71 13.92 3.20
CA TYR A 33 -3.40 14.82 2.10
C TYR A 33 -4.68 15.45 1.53
N ASN A 34 -4.52 16.61 0.90
CA ASN A 34 -5.59 17.36 0.30
C ASN A 34 -5.21 17.72 -1.14
N GLN A 35 -6.14 17.51 -2.07
CA GLN A 35 -6.07 18.05 -3.43
C GLN A 35 -7.06 19.20 -3.52
N GLN A 36 -6.54 20.42 -3.71
CA GLN A 36 -7.33 21.64 -3.75
C GLN A 36 -7.28 22.26 -5.14
N TYR A 37 -8.43 22.71 -5.63
CA TYR A 37 -8.57 23.44 -6.88
C TYR A 37 -9.06 24.87 -6.61
N PRO A 38 -8.65 25.86 -7.42
CA PRO A 38 -9.18 27.21 -7.34
C PRO A 38 -10.71 27.22 -7.48
N GLY A 39 -11.38 28.02 -6.65
CA GLY A 39 -12.85 28.02 -6.52
C GLY A 39 -13.61 28.58 -7.73
N GLU A 40 -12.92 29.14 -8.72
CA GLU A 40 -13.51 29.88 -9.83
C GLU A 40 -14.22 29.00 -10.88
N ASN A 41 -13.92 27.70 -10.92
CA ASN A 41 -14.37 26.79 -11.99
C ASN A 41 -15.30 25.65 -11.54
N GLY A 42 -15.84 25.69 -10.32
CA GLY A 42 -16.74 24.64 -9.81
C GLY A 42 -16.07 23.26 -9.62
N LEU A 43 -14.73 23.22 -9.55
CA LEU A 43 -13.95 22.01 -9.32
C LEU A 43 -14.09 21.53 -7.87
N LYS A 44 -14.11 20.21 -7.68
CA LYS A 44 -14.31 19.58 -6.37
C LYS A 44 -12.97 19.28 -5.69
N ASN A 45 -12.80 19.78 -4.47
CA ASN A 45 -11.67 19.44 -3.63
C ASN A 45 -11.78 18.01 -3.11
N TYR A 46 -10.63 17.40 -2.83
CA TYR A 46 -10.52 16.07 -2.23
C TYR A 46 -9.66 16.13 -0.96
N THR A 47 -10.07 15.37 0.05
CA THR A 47 -9.27 15.08 1.24
C THR A 47 -9.21 13.57 1.42
N SER A 48 -8.04 13.03 1.77
CA SER A 48 -7.87 11.61 1.99
C SER A 48 -8.49 11.16 3.32
N GLY A 49 -8.66 9.84 3.46
CA GLY A 49 -8.70 9.25 4.79
C GLY A 49 -7.36 9.43 5.52
N ILE A 50 -7.29 9.01 6.78
CA ILE A 50 -6.02 8.95 7.52
C ILE A 50 -5.17 7.82 6.93
N ILE A 51 -3.95 8.15 6.53
CA ILE A 51 -2.97 7.23 5.95
C ILE A 51 -1.96 6.90 7.05
N HIS A 52 -1.70 5.62 7.28
CA HIS A 52 -0.85 5.14 8.37
C HIS A 52 0.42 4.47 7.83
N HIS A 53 1.57 4.83 8.39
CA HIS A 53 2.88 4.29 8.04
C HIS A 53 3.55 3.70 9.27
N VAL A 54 3.83 2.40 9.27
CA VAL A 54 4.50 1.69 10.38
C VAL A 54 5.72 0.94 9.85
N GLN A 55 6.88 1.18 10.46
CA GLN A 55 8.11 0.48 10.12
C GLN A 55 8.33 -0.71 11.05
N LEU A 56 8.46 -1.91 10.47
CA LEU A 56 8.85 -3.11 11.20
C LEU A 56 10.36 -3.27 11.13
N THR A 57 11.03 -3.39 12.29
CA THR A 57 12.49 -3.49 12.39
C THR A 57 12.92 -4.81 13.04
N GLY A 58 14.19 -5.17 12.85
CA GLY A 58 14.75 -6.41 13.42
C GLY A 58 14.08 -7.69 12.91
N LEU A 59 13.59 -7.67 11.68
CA LEU A 59 13.02 -8.85 11.02
C LEU A 59 14.15 -9.76 10.52
N LYS A 60 13.96 -11.07 10.63
CA LYS A 60 14.87 -12.06 10.08
C LYS A 60 14.73 -12.11 8.55
N PRO A 61 15.82 -12.26 7.79
CA PRO A 61 15.75 -12.50 6.36
C PRO A 61 14.98 -13.79 6.01
N ASN A 62 14.39 -13.84 4.81
CA ASN A 62 13.67 -14.99 4.26
C ASN A 62 12.69 -15.66 5.24
N THR A 63 11.99 -14.86 6.04
CA THR A 63 11.14 -15.34 7.12
C THR A 63 9.70 -14.89 6.87
N LEU A 64 8.75 -15.81 7.06
CA LEU A 64 7.33 -15.52 6.94
C LEU A 64 6.83 -14.89 8.24
N TYR A 65 6.30 -13.68 8.15
CA TYR A 65 5.67 -12.97 9.25
C TYR A 65 4.16 -12.90 9.03
N GLN A 66 3.40 -13.13 10.09
CA GLN A 66 1.99 -12.79 10.16
C GLN A 66 1.87 -11.42 10.84
N TYR A 67 0.97 -10.57 10.36
CA TYR A 67 0.71 -9.26 10.97
C TYR A 67 -0.76 -8.84 10.89
N ARG A 68 -1.14 -7.93 11.79
CA ARG A 68 -2.42 -7.21 11.81
C ARG A 68 -2.11 -5.73 12.02
N CYS A 69 -2.81 -4.84 11.33
CA CYS A 69 -2.67 -3.39 11.51
C CYS A 69 -3.98 -2.78 12.02
N GLY A 70 -3.90 -1.67 12.74
CA GLY A 70 -5.07 -0.99 13.28
C GLY A 70 -4.70 0.04 14.35
N GLU A 71 -5.70 0.46 15.11
CA GLU A 71 -5.57 1.49 16.13
C GLU A 71 -5.23 0.92 17.50
N ASP A 72 -5.88 -0.17 17.91
CA ASP A 72 -5.70 -0.75 19.24
C ASP A 72 -5.73 -2.29 19.16
N PRO A 73 -4.63 -2.97 19.53
CA PRO A 73 -4.54 -4.43 19.56
C PRO A 73 -5.58 -5.15 20.44
N SER A 74 -6.16 -4.44 21.41
CA SER A 74 -7.17 -4.96 22.33
C SER A 74 -8.61 -4.72 21.87
N SER A 75 -8.79 -3.97 20.78
CA SER A 75 -10.09 -3.59 20.23
C SER A 75 -10.47 -4.39 18.97
N SER A 76 -11.73 -4.25 18.55
CA SER A 76 -12.20 -4.75 17.25
C SER A 76 -11.67 -3.93 16.06
N ALA A 77 -10.96 -2.82 16.29
CA ALA A 77 -10.40 -1.93 15.26
C ALA A 77 -9.06 -2.43 14.67
N MET A 78 -8.82 -3.74 14.71
CA MET A 78 -7.68 -4.40 14.07
C MET A 78 -8.12 -5.12 12.80
N SER A 79 -7.27 -5.07 11.78
CA SER A 79 -7.47 -5.78 10.53
C SER A 79 -7.54 -7.30 10.71
N ASN A 80 -7.95 -8.00 9.65
CA ASN A 80 -7.65 -9.44 9.49
C ASN A 80 -6.14 -9.68 9.50
N ALA A 81 -5.74 -10.94 9.69
CA ALA A 81 -4.35 -11.34 9.58
C ALA A 81 -3.87 -11.35 8.13
N TYR A 82 -2.72 -10.73 7.89
CA TYR A 82 -2.00 -10.72 6.63
C TYR A 82 -0.62 -11.34 6.80
N TYR A 83 0.03 -11.66 5.69
CA TYR A 83 1.31 -12.35 5.67
C TYR A 83 2.27 -11.67 4.73
N LEU A 84 3.53 -11.56 5.15
CA LEU A 84 4.62 -11.09 4.30
C LEU A 84 5.85 -11.97 4.53
N ARG A 85 6.58 -12.28 3.46
CA ARG A 85 7.90 -12.90 3.55
C ARG A 85 8.95 -11.81 3.36
N THR A 86 9.87 -11.70 4.29
CA THR A 86 11.00 -10.76 4.17
C THR A 86 11.95 -11.18 3.06
N MET A 87 12.65 -10.19 2.49
CA MET A 87 13.70 -10.45 1.51
C MET A 87 14.80 -11.37 2.08
N PRO A 88 15.47 -12.14 1.21
CA PRO A 88 16.65 -12.89 1.59
C PRO A 88 17.77 -11.98 2.08
N LYS A 89 18.80 -12.58 2.67
CA LYS A 89 19.97 -11.81 3.10
C LYS A 89 20.70 -11.33 1.85
N SER A 90 21.17 -10.08 1.85
CA SER A 90 21.99 -9.57 0.74
C SER A 90 23.38 -10.21 0.77
N THR A 91 23.52 -11.36 0.11
CA THR A 91 24.78 -12.08 -0.11
C THR A 91 24.94 -12.39 -1.61
N SER A 92 26.09 -12.90 -2.03
CA SER A 92 26.35 -13.27 -3.43
C SER A 92 25.51 -14.44 -3.93
N ASP A 93 24.91 -15.21 -3.02
CA ASP A 93 24.30 -16.51 -3.35
C ASP A 93 22.81 -16.58 -2.96
N ASP A 94 22.26 -15.49 -2.40
CA ASP A 94 20.88 -15.45 -1.89
C ASP A 94 20.12 -14.26 -2.50
N TYR A 95 19.11 -14.57 -3.33
CA TYR A 95 18.36 -13.61 -4.13
C TYR A 95 16.86 -13.87 -4.02
N PRO A 96 16.00 -12.84 -4.13
CA PRO A 96 14.58 -13.07 -4.35
C PRO A 96 14.42 -13.89 -5.63
N ARG A 97 13.57 -14.92 -5.60
CA ARG A 97 13.40 -15.85 -6.71
C ARG A 97 12.72 -15.18 -7.90
N ARG A 98 11.75 -14.30 -7.62
CA ARG A 98 10.98 -13.60 -8.65
C ARG A 98 10.78 -12.14 -8.27
N ILE A 99 11.36 -11.26 -9.07
CA ILE A 99 11.07 -9.84 -9.06
C ILE A 99 10.24 -9.54 -10.31
N VAL A 100 9.04 -9.02 -10.11
CA VAL A 100 8.21 -8.56 -11.23
C VAL A 100 8.34 -7.05 -11.34
N VAL A 101 8.56 -6.58 -12.56
CA VAL A 101 8.60 -5.16 -12.88
C VAL A 101 7.40 -4.84 -13.77
N ALA A 102 6.62 -3.85 -13.38
CA ALA A 102 5.48 -3.36 -14.14
C ALA A 102 5.44 -1.83 -14.06
N GLY A 103 4.73 -1.21 -15.00
CA GLY A 103 4.49 0.23 -15.01
C GLY A 103 3.16 0.49 -15.72
N ASP A 104 2.70 1.74 -15.67
CA ASP A 104 1.55 2.18 -16.47
C ASP A 104 0.30 1.31 -16.26
N LEU A 105 0.07 0.91 -15.00
CA LEU A 105 -1.00 0.00 -14.64
C LEU A 105 -2.38 0.63 -14.84
N GLY A 106 -2.57 1.85 -14.34
CA GLY A 106 -3.88 2.48 -14.31
C GLY A 106 -4.93 1.66 -13.55
N LEU A 107 -6.19 1.80 -13.98
CA LEU A 107 -7.30 1.02 -13.42
C LEU A 107 -8.32 0.67 -14.51
N THR A 108 -8.05 -0.41 -15.23
CA THR A 108 -8.89 -0.94 -16.32
C THR A 108 -9.07 -2.46 -16.19
N TYR A 109 -9.92 -3.06 -17.03
CA TYR A 109 -10.03 -4.53 -17.11
C TYR A 109 -8.70 -5.22 -17.47
N ASN A 110 -7.88 -4.58 -18.31
CA ASN A 110 -6.55 -5.08 -18.65
C ASN A 110 -5.63 -5.05 -17.43
N THR A 111 -5.74 -4.02 -16.58
CA THR A 111 -5.00 -3.94 -15.31
C THR A 111 -5.31 -5.13 -14.41
N SER A 112 -6.58 -5.53 -14.29
CA SER A 112 -6.96 -6.72 -13.52
C SER A 112 -6.30 -7.98 -14.09
N THR A 113 -6.27 -8.13 -15.41
CA THR A 113 -5.59 -9.27 -16.07
C THR A 113 -4.09 -9.28 -15.77
N VAL A 114 -3.42 -8.12 -15.88
CA VAL A 114 -2.00 -7.98 -15.52
C VAL A 114 -1.76 -8.36 -14.06
N LEU A 115 -2.57 -7.84 -13.13
CA LEU A 115 -2.44 -8.16 -11.70
C LEU A 115 -2.68 -9.65 -11.43
N THR A 116 -3.65 -10.29 -12.09
CA THR A 116 -3.86 -11.74 -11.99
C THR A 116 -2.61 -12.51 -12.44
N HIS A 117 -2.01 -12.12 -13.57
CA HIS A 117 -0.75 -12.73 -14.02
C HIS A 117 0.39 -12.50 -13.03
N ILE A 118 0.55 -11.29 -12.50
CA ILE A 118 1.56 -11.00 -11.47
C ILE A 118 1.37 -11.93 -10.27
N LEU A 119 0.16 -12.00 -9.71
CA LEU A 119 -0.13 -12.82 -8.53
C LEU A 119 0.07 -14.31 -8.80
N SER A 120 -0.31 -14.81 -9.98
CA SER A 120 -0.14 -16.21 -10.38
C SER A 120 1.33 -16.65 -10.46
N ASN A 121 2.25 -15.70 -10.65
CA ASN A 121 3.69 -15.99 -10.69
C ASN A 121 4.33 -16.05 -9.30
N HIS A 122 3.57 -15.76 -8.22
CA HIS A 122 4.05 -15.74 -6.84
C HIS A 122 5.38 -14.95 -6.69
N PRO A 123 5.37 -13.63 -6.97
CA PRO A 123 6.55 -12.79 -6.86
C PRO A 123 6.95 -12.61 -5.40
N ASP A 124 8.26 -12.50 -5.17
CA ASP A 124 8.79 -12.08 -3.87
C ASP A 124 8.77 -10.54 -3.75
N LEU A 125 8.92 -9.85 -4.89
CA LEU A 125 8.89 -8.39 -4.98
C LEU A 125 8.21 -7.95 -6.27
N VAL A 126 7.38 -6.90 -6.17
CA VAL A 126 6.83 -6.19 -7.33
C VAL A 126 7.35 -4.75 -7.31
N VAL A 127 7.99 -4.34 -8.41
CA VAL A 127 8.47 -2.97 -8.62
C VAL A 127 7.54 -2.29 -9.62
N LEU A 128 6.85 -1.24 -9.17
CA LEU A 128 5.96 -0.45 -10.00
C LEU A 128 6.65 0.84 -10.45
N ILE A 129 6.87 0.98 -11.75
CA ILE A 129 7.58 2.09 -12.38
C ILE A 129 6.56 3.04 -13.01
N GLY A 130 6.09 4.02 -12.24
CA GLY A 130 5.23 5.10 -12.73
C GLY A 130 3.83 4.65 -13.21
N GLY A 131 3.01 5.63 -13.61
CA GLY A 131 1.69 5.38 -14.20
C GLY A 131 0.73 4.57 -13.32
N PHE A 132 0.59 4.96 -12.04
CA PHE A 132 -0.12 4.14 -11.05
C PHE A 132 -1.64 4.08 -11.27
N SER A 133 -2.33 5.22 -11.15
CA SER A 133 -3.80 5.27 -11.15
C SER A 133 -4.39 6.01 -12.37
N TYR A 134 -3.62 6.87 -13.02
CA TYR A 134 -4.09 7.84 -14.02
C TYR A 134 -5.27 8.68 -13.52
N ALA A 135 -5.26 9.08 -12.24
CA ALA A 135 -6.31 9.93 -11.67
C ALA A 135 -6.43 11.29 -12.39
N ASP A 136 -5.36 11.76 -13.02
CA ASP A 136 -5.26 12.95 -13.86
C ASP A 136 -5.97 12.82 -15.22
N THR A 137 -6.39 11.62 -15.62
CA THR A 137 -7.28 11.42 -16.78
C THR A 137 -8.75 11.71 -16.48
N TYR A 138 -9.04 12.19 -15.26
CA TYR A 138 -10.36 12.59 -14.83
C TYR A 138 -10.34 14.03 -14.31
N LEU A 139 -11.37 14.79 -14.68
CA LEU A 139 -11.67 16.07 -14.05
C LEU A 139 -12.15 15.85 -12.61
N ALA A 140 -12.04 16.89 -11.78
CA ALA A 140 -12.51 16.87 -10.39
C ALA A 140 -14.02 16.57 -10.25
N ASN A 141 -14.81 16.81 -11.31
CA ASN A 141 -16.23 16.44 -11.38
C ASN A 141 -16.47 14.99 -11.80
N LYS A 142 -15.40 14.18 -11.94
CA LYS A 142 -15.36 12.76 -12.35
C LYS A 142 -15.59 12.52 -13.85
N THR A 143 -15.65 13.56 -14.67
CA THR A 143 -15.71 13.39 -16.12
C THR A 143 -14.35 12.92 -16.63
N LYS A 144 -14.33 11.83 -17.40
CA LYS A 144 -13.12 11.34 -18.07
C LYS A 144 -12.71 12.30 -19.18
N LEU A 145 -11.43 12.61 -19.27
CA LEU A 145 -10.87 13.40 -20.36
C LEU A 145 -10.78 12.54 -21.64
N ASP A 146 -11.26 13.09 -22.76
CA ASP A 146 -11.16 12.45 -24.07
C ASP A 146 -9.77 12.76 -24.64
N CYS A 147 -8.79 11.91 -24.31
CA CYS A 147 -7.39 12.11 -24.63
C CYS A 147 -7.04 11.48 -25.99
N SER A 148 -7.38 12.13 -27.10
CA SER A 148 -6.82 11.78 -28.42
C SER A 148 -5.41 12.34 -28.67
N SER A 149 -4.87 13.17 -27.75
CA SER A 149 -3.59 13.87 -27.91
C SER A 149 -2.69 13.84 -26.67
N CYS A 150 -2.91 12.90 -25.74
CA CYS A 150 -2.11 12.78 -24.52
C CYS A 150 -0.95 11.79 -24.78
N TYR A 151 0.03 12.25 -25.56
CA TYR A 151 1.37 11.67 -25.72
C TYR A 151 2.40 12.81 -25.78
#